data_AF-A0AA39PTC0-F1
#
_entry.id   AF-A0AA39PTC0-F1
#
_cell.length_a   1.000
_cell.length_b   1.000
_cell.length_c   1.000
_cell.angle_alpha   90.00
_cell.angle_beta   90.00
_cell.angle_gamma   90.00
#
_symmetry.space_group_name_H-M   'P 1'
#
loop_
_entity.id
_entity.type
_entity.pdbx_description
1 polymer ?
#
loop_
_entity_poly.entity_id
_entity_poly.type
_entity_poly.pdbx_seq_one_letter_code
_entity_poly.pdbx_strand_id
1 'polypeptide(L)'
;MFTNTMIMIWTALTLIFSLLLQFCTATAPPPLLIIENPITLNSQATLTTCTNNDPTSLACLSSTYFTTLQHPLYPYHSVRIKKTTFCDTTVQAYTGYIDISQTCHLFFYFFESRSDPDRDDVVFWTNGGPGCSSLVGLFMELGPCHVDVLGNGAETKLE
;
A
#
# COMPACT_ATOMS: atom_id res chain seq x y z
N MET A 1 10.60 -37.05 42.24
CA MET A 1 9.62 -36.39 41.33
C MET A 1 10.08 -35.03 40.80
N PHE A 2 11.22 -34.46 41.23
CA PHE A 2 11.68 -33.12 40.82
C PHE A 2 12.64 -33.08 39.62
N THR A 3 13.21 -34.22 39.20
CA THR A 3 14.23 -34.26 38.14
C THR A 3 13.67 -34.21 36.72
N ASN A 4 12.49 -34.80 36.47
CA ASN A 4 11.90 -34.84 35.13
C ASN A 4 11.34 -33.48 34.68
N THR A 5 10.81 -32.68 35.62
CA THR A 5 10.25 -31.35 35.33
C THR A 5 11.36 -30.34 35.00
N MET A 6 12.52 -30.42 35.67
CA MET A 6 13.66 -29.57 35.34
C MET A 6 14.24 -29.86 33.96
N ILE A 7 14.29 -31.14 33.55
CA ILE A 7 14.79 -31.53 32.22
C ILE A 7 13.89 -30.98 31.11
N MET A 8 12.56 -31.03 31.28
CA MET A 8 11.62 -30.47 30.30
C MET A 8 11.70 -28.93 30.17
N ILE A 9 11.92 -28.22 31.28
CA ILE A 9 12.08 -26.76 31.25
C ILE A 9 13.39 -26.39 30.56
N TRP A 10 14.46 -27.15 30.80
CA TRP A 10 15.76 -26.89 30.20
C TRP A 10 15.74 -27.15 28.69
N THR A 11 15.10 -28.23 28.23
CA THR A 11 14.95 -28.50 26.79
C THR A 11 14.06 -27.45 26.10
N ALA A 12 12.97 -27.03 26.72
CA ALA A 12 12.10 -25.99 26.18
C ALA A 12 12.82 -24.62 26.05
N LEU A 13 13.60 -24.23 27.06
CA LEU A 13 14.38 -22.99 27.01
C LEU A 13 15.50 -23.04 25.96
N THR A 14 16.17 -24.18 25.80
CA THR A 14 17.17 -24.33 24.73
C THR A 14 16.57 -24.30 23.32
N LEU A 15 15.36 -24.83 23.14
CA LEU A 15 14.64 -24.75 21.86
C LEU A 15 14.17 -23.33 21.55
N ILE A 16 13.66 -22.59 22.55
CA ILE A 16 13.26 -21.18 22.40
C ILE A 16 14.47 -20.30 22.08
N PHE A 17 15.61 -20.53 22.75
CA PHE A 17 16.84 -19.80 22.47
C PHE A 17 17.41 -20.11 21.07
N SER A 18 17.26 -21.35 20.61
CA SER A 18 17.68 -21.76 19.25
C SER A 18 16.76 -21.18 18.16
N LEU A 19 15.45 -21.11 18.41
CA LEU A 19 14.51 -20.45 17.50
C LEU A 19 14.74 -18.93 17.44
N LEU A 20 15.06 -18.28 18.57
CA LEU A 20 15.39 -16.86 18.61
C LEU A 20 16.70 -16.53 17.86
N LEU A 21 17.69 -17.42 17.89
CA LEU A 21 18.90 -17.28 17.07
C LEU A 21 18.62 -17.43 15.56
N GLN A 22 17.64 -18.26 15.19
CA GLN A 22 17.24 -18.47 13.80
C GLN A 22 16.59 -17.22 13.18
N PHE A 23 15.88 -16.41 13.99
CA PHE A 23 15.30 -15.13 13.54
C PHE A 23 16.30 -13.95 13.54
N CYS A 24 17.46 -14.09 14.21
CA CYS A 24 18.46 -13.04 14.31
C CYS A 24 19.52 -13.09 13.19
N THR A 25 19.60 -14.18 12.42
CA THR A 25 20.56 -14.36 11.31
C THR A 25 19.95 -14.12 9.93
N ALA A 26 18.75 -13.53 9.85
CA ALA A 26 18.28 -12.91 8.62
C ALA A 26 19.19 -11.72 8.30
N THR A 27 20.21 -12.04 7.51
CA THR A 27 21.14 -11.16 6.83
C THR A 27 20.49 -9.84 6.45
N ALA A 28 21.20 -8.76 6.78
CA ALA A 28 20.90 -7.38 6.43
C ALA A 28 20.37 -7.24 4.99
N PRO A 29 19.43 -6.31 4.74
CA PRO A 29 19.03 -5.99 3.38
C PRO A 29 20.28 -5.61 2.57
N PRO A 30 20.44 -6.12 1.33
CA PRO A 30 21.56 -5.72 0.48
C PRO A 30 21.56 -4.20 0.32
N PRO A 31 22.74 -3.56 0.24
CA PRO A 31 22.82 -2.13 0.04
C PRO A 31 22.06 -1.78 -1.23
N LEU A 32 21.15 -0.81 -1.11
CA LEU A 32 20.46 -0.18 -2.23
C LEU A 32 21.53 0.21 -3.26
N LEU A 33 21.57 -0.50 -4.38
CA LEU A 33 22.24 0.00 -5.57
C LEU A 33 21.43 1.21 -6.01
N ILE A 34 21.94 2.40 -5.72
CA ILE A 34 21.50 3.63 -6.36
C ILE A 34 21.84 3.46 -7.84
N ILE A 35 20.87 3.00 -8.61
CA ILE A 35 20.88 3.16 -10.05
C ILE A 35 20.55 4.63 -10.28
N GLU A 36 21.57 5.50 -10.28
CA GLU A 36 21.50 6.76 -11.00
C GLU A 36 21.54 6.44 -12.49
N ASN A 37 20.44 5.92 -13.03
CA ASN A 37 20.23 6.01 -14.47
C ASN A 37 19.24 7.14 -14.69
N PRO A 38 19.67 8.26 -15.33
CA PRO A 38 18.70 9.21 -15.85
C PRO A 38 17.79 8.39 -16.76
N ILE A 39 16.49 8.50 -16.51
CA ILE A 39 15.47 7.87 -17.33
C ILE A 39 15.65 8.40 -18.75
N THR A 40 16.45 7.72 -19.59
CA THR A 40 16.37 7.88 -21.03
C THR A 40 15.09 7.18 -21.42
N LEU A 41 14.02 7.98 -21.40
CA LEU A 41 12.66 7.60 -21.75
C LEU A 41 12.65 7.26 -23.24
N ASN A 42 12.92 6.00 -23.57
CA ASN A 42 12.84 5.49 -24.93
C ASN A 42 11.35 5.38 -25.32
N SER A 43 10.80 6.53 -25.69
CA SER A 43 9.75 6.80 -26.68
C SER A 43 8.44 6.02 -26.77
N GLN A 44 8.07 5.08 -25.87
CA GLN A 44 6.75 4.41 -25.96
C GLN A 44 6.03 4.11 -24.62
N ALA A 45 6.51 4.61 -23.49
CA ALA A 45 5.64 4.80 -22.32
C ALA A 45 4.89 6.13 -22.48
N THR A 46 3.95 6.19 -23.43
CA THR A 46 3.05 7.32 -23.56
C THR A 46 2.04 7.29 -22.40
N LEU A 47 2.45 7.83 -21.25
CA LEU A 47 1.56 8.55 -20.35
C LEU A 47 0.99 9.71 -21.19
N THR A 48 -0.05 9.40 -21.95
CA THR A 48 -0.63 10.35 -22.91
C THR A 48 -1.35 11.40 -22.07
N THR A 49 -0.59 12.44 -21.76
CA THR A 49 -0.98 13.81 -21.40
C THR A 49 -2.05 13.91 -20.33
N CYS A 50 -1.57 13.75 -19.11
CA CYS A 50 -2.24 14.26 -17.94
C CYS A 50 -1.74 15.69 -17.60
N THR A 51 -0.54 16.08 -18.06
CA THR A 51 -0.11 17.48 -18.14
C THR A 51 0.85 17.69 -19.30
N ASN A 52 0.90 18.94 -19.78
CA ASN A 52 2.11 19.45 -20.42
C ASN A 52 3.20 19.54 -19.34
N ASN A 53 4.21 18.67 -19.44
CA ASN A 53 5.53 18.74 -18.78
C ASN A 53 5.71 18.31 -17.31
N ASP A 54 4.74 17.69 -16.63
CA ASP A 54 5.01 17.07 -15.32
C ASP A 54 4.47 15.63 -15.20
N PRO A 55 5.33 14.59 -15.29
CA PRO A 55 4.92 13.19 -15.26
C PRO A 55 4.50 12.68 -13.87
N THR A 56 4.60 13.48 -12.81
CA THR A 56 4.32 13.03 -11.43
C THR A 56 2.92 13.37 -10.90
N SER A 57 2.12 14.18 -11.62
CA SER A 57 0.83 14.65 -11.12
C SER A 57 -0.34 13.70 -11.45
N LEU A 58 -1.10 13.30 -10.43
CA LEU A 58 -2.34 12.50 -10.55
C LEU A 58 -3.61 13.37 -10.70
N ALA A 59 -3.50 14.70 -10.64
CA ALA A 59 -4.63 15.62 -10.53
C ALA A 59 -5.60 15.58 -11.73
N CYS A 60 -5.04 15.30 -12.90
CA CYS A 60 -5.64 15.24 -14.22
C CYS A 60 -6.41 13.95 -14.54
N LEU A 61 -6.34 12.94 -13.67
CA LEU A 61 -7.00 11.66 -13.92
C LEU A 61 -8.51 11.85 -14.03
N SER A 62 -9.11 11.17 -15.01
CA SER A 62 -10.57 11.15 -15.17
C SER A 62 -11.24 10.43 -13.98
N SER A 63 -12.47 10.85 -13.66
CA SER A 63 -13.36 10.16 -12.73
C SER A 63 -14.15 9.00 -13.35
N THR A 64 -14.34 9.04 -14.68
CA THR A 64 -15.18 8.07 -15.40
C THR A 64 -14.43 6.81 -15.83
N TYR A 65 -13.25 6.95 -16.44
CA TYR A 65 -12.45 5.83 -16.96
C TYR A 65 -11.16 5.61 -16.17
N PHE A 66 -10.66 4.37 -16.21
CA PHE A 66 -9.37 4.01 -15.64
C PHE A 66 -8.23 4.35 -16.59
N THR A 67 -7.16 4.88 -16.03
CA THR A 67 -5.86 5.04 -16.70
C THR A 67 -4.94 3.92 -16.25
N THR A 68 -4.26 3.26 -17.18
CA THR A 68 -3.34 2.17 -16.89
C THR A 68 -1.90 2.67 -16.91
N LEU A 69 -1.19 2.46 -15.80
CA LEU A 69 0.23 2.74 -15.63
C LEU A 69 0.99 1.42 -15.63
N GLN A 70 2.09 1.35 -16.37
CA GLN A 70 2.93 0.17 -16.51
C GLN A 70 4.40 0.55 -16.41
N HIS A 71 5.20 -0.34 -15.84
CA HIS A 71 6.63 -0.14 -15.73
C HIS A 71 7.40 -0.97 -16.78
N PRO A 72 8.37 -0.41 -17.51
CA PRO A 72 9.10 -1.13 -18.56
C PRO A 72 9.80 -2.41 -18.07
N LEU A 73 10.28 -2.42 -16.81
CA LEU A 73 10.95 -3.59 -16.21
C LEU A 73 9.98 -4.67 -15.70
N TYR A 74 8.70 -4.35 -15.54
CA TYR A 74 7.71 -5.27 -14.95
C TYR A 74 6.45 -5.34 -15.84
N PRO A 75 6.53 -5.97 -17.02
CA PRO A 75 5.45 -5.97 -18.01
C PRO A 75 4.18 -6.70 -17.54
N TYR A 76 4.29 -7.59 -16.55
CA TYR A 76 3.15 -8.30 -15.96
C TYR A 76 2.48 -7.56 -14.80
N HIS A 77 3.02 -6.40 -14.41
CA HIS A 77 2.46 -5.58 -13.33
C HIS A 77 1.94 -4.26 -13.90
N SER A 78 0.71 -3.92 -13.56
CA SER A 78 0.11 -2.64 -13.96
C SER A 78 -0.73 -2.05 -12.85
N VAL A 79 -0.91 -0.74 -12.89
CA VAL A 79 -1.81 -0.01 -11.98
C VAL A 79 -2.90 0.63 -12.81
N ARG A 80 -4.15 0.26 -12.57
CA ARG A 80 -5.33 0.90 -13.13
C ARG A 80 -5.88 1.86 -12.12
N ILE A 81 -5.83 3.16 -12.40
CA ILE A 81 -6.21 4.21 -11.44
C ILE A 81 -7.20 5.18 -12.07
N LYS A 82 -8.13 5.69 -11.26
CA LYS A 82 -9.02 6.79 -11.62
C LYS A 82 -9.22 7.73 -10.44
N LYS A 83 -9.59 8.97 -10.73
CA LYS A 83 -9.97 9.93 -9.69
C LYS A 83 -11.32 9.54 -9.11
N THR A 84 -11.48 9.65 -7.82
CA THR A 84 -12.75 9.38 -7.14
C THR A 84 -12.99 10.37 -6.04
N THR A 85 -14.22 10.84 -5.94
CA THR A 85 -14.64 11.61 -4.77
C THR A 85 -15.27 10.63 -3.81
N PHE A 86 -14.63 10.43 -2.65
CA PHE A 86 -15.14 9.52 -1.63
C PHE A 86 -15.08 10.17 -0.27
N CYS A 87 -16.26 10.46 0.27
CA CYS A 87 -16.54 10.94 1.63
C CYS A 87 -15.89 12.26 2.06
N ASP A 88 -14.58 12.44 1.93
CA ASP A 88 -13.91 13.73 2.10
C ASP A 88 -13.82 14.44 0.73
N THR A 89 -14.45 15.61 0.61
CA THR A 89 -14.45 16.42 -0.63
C THR A 89 -13.30 17.41 -0.68
N THR A 90 -12.53 17.56 0.40
CA THR A 90 -11.44 18.53 0.51
C THR A 90 -10.12 18.00 -0.02
N VAL A 91 -9.94 16.67 0.00
CA VAL A 91 -8.74 15.99 -0.50
C VAL A 91 -9.00 15.29 -1.83
N GLN A 92 -7.94 15.15 -2.64
CA GLN A 92 -8.01 14.30 -3.82
C GLN A 92 -7.95 12.84 -3.39
N ALA A 93 -8.90 12.05 -3.87
CA ALA A 93 -8.94 10.63 -3.65
C ALA A 93 -8.96 9.87 -4.97
N TYR A 94 -8.46 8.65 -4.92
CA TYR A 94 -8.27 7.78 -6.07
C TYR A 94 -8.63 6.36 -5.68
N THR A 95 -9.18 5.63 -6.65
CA THR A 95 -9.39 4.18 -6.52
C THR A 95 -8.82 3.49 -7.72
N GLY A 96 -8.46 2.23 -7.51
CA GLY A 96 -7.85 1.46 -8.56
C GLY A 96 -7.59 0.02 -8.22
N TYR A 97 -6.92 -0.62 -9.16
CA TYR A 97 -6.45 -1.97 -9.08
C TYR A 97 -4.95 -2.02 -9.36
N ILE A 98 -4.21 -2.73 -8.51
CA ILE A 98 -2.84 -3.14 -8.76
C ILE A 98 -2.92 -4.56 -9.32
N ASP A 99 -2.60 -4.71 -10.59
CA ASP A 99 -2.57 -5.98 -11.29
C ASP A 99 -1.19 -6.61 -11.08
N ILE A 100 -1.16 -7.75 -10.40
CA ILE A 100 0.09 -8.50 -10.09
C ILE A 100 0.29 -9.63 -11.10
N SER A 101 -0.82 -10.14 -11.63
CA SER A 101 -0.84 -11.13 -12.70
C SER A 101 -2.14 -11.01 -13.50
N GLN A 102 -2.33 -11.88 -14.50
CA GLN A 102 -3.55 -11.91 -15.32
C GLN A 102 -4.82 -12.25 -14.52
N THR A 103 -4.70 -12.80 -13.31
CA THR A 103 -5.83 -13.27 -12.51
C THR A 103 -5.85 -12.68 -11.09
N CYS A 104 -4.81 -11.96 -10.68
CA CYS A 104 -4.70 -11.39 -9.35
C CYS A 104 -4.67 -9.87 -9.41
N HIS A 105 -5.71 -9.26 -8.85
CA HIS A 105 -5.94 -7.81 -8.88
C HIS A 105 -6.22 -7.32 -7.46
N LEU A 106 -5.37 -6.44 -6.95
CA LEU A 106 -5.48 -5.85 -5.62
C LEU A 106 -6.22 -4.52 -5.72
N PHE A 107 -7.41 -4.42 -5.11
CA PHE A 107 -8.14 -3.17 -5.06
C PHE A 107 -7.57 -2.24 -3.98
N PHE A 108 -7.50 -0.93 -4.27
CA PHE A 108 -7.03 0.07 -3.31
C PHE A 108 -7.89 1.35 -3.30
N TYR A 109 -7.87 2.01 -2.14
CA TYR A 109 -8.20 3.43 -1.98
C TYR A 109 -6.92 4.19 -1.66
N PHE A 110 -6.74 5.34 -2.29
CA PHE A 110 -5.62 6.26 -2.04
C PHE A 110 -6.18 7.66 -1.82
N PHE A 111 -5.67 8.34 -0.80
CA PHE A 111 -6.03 9.71 -0.43
C PHE A 111 -4.74 10.51 -0.36
N GLU A 112 -4.75 11.68 -0.95
CA GLU A 112 -3.66 12.65 -0.77
C GLU A 112 -3.64 13.18 0.66
N SER A 113 -2.46 13.64 1.09
CA SER A 113 -2.31 14.31 2.38
C SER A 113 -3.19 15.57 2.45
N ARG A 114 -3.76 15.83 3.64
CA ARG A 114 -4.47 17.08 3.94
C ARG A 114 -3.54 18.27 4.13
N SER A 115 -2.25 18.03 4.36
CA SER A 115 -1.25 19.06 4.64
C SER A 115 -0.52 19.50 3.37
N ASP A 116 0.50 18.73 2.93
CA ASP A 116 1.28 19.05 1.73
C ASP A 116 1.50 17.77 0.89
N PRO A 117 0.59 17.45 -0.05
CA PRO A 117 0.64 16.18 -0.78
C PRO A 117 1.87 16.02 -1.68
N ASP A 118 2.55 17.11 -2.04
CA ASP A 118 3.77 17.07 -2.86
C ASP A 118 5.03 16.78 -2.03
N ARG A 119 4.97 16.96 -0.70
CA ARG A 119 6.12 16.82 0.21
C ARG A 119 5.97 15.72 1.25
N ASP A 120 4.74 15.37 1.59
CA ASP A 120 4.43 14.37 2.60
C ASP A 120 4.69 12.95 2.08
N ASP A 121 5.11 12.05 2.97
CA ASP A 121 5.42 10.67 2.62
C ASP A 121 4.18 9.85 2.25
N VAL A 122 4.35 8.86 1.37
CA VAL A 122 3.29 7.90 1.02
C VAL A 122 3.28 6.74 2.02
N VAL A 123 2.13 6.55 2.67
CA VAL A 123 1.92 5.44 3.61
C VAL A 123 1.08 4.34 2.98
N PHE A 124 1.58 3.11 3.03
CA PHE A 124 0.85 1.92 2.63
C PHE A 124 0.29 1.20 3.87
N TRP A 125 -1.03 1.00 3.91
CA TRP A 125 -1.71 0.35 5.03
C TRP A 125 -2.37 -0.96 4.60
N THR A 126 -2.17 -2.00 5.40
CA THR A 126 -2.87 -3.28 5.27
C THR A 126 -3.33 -3.80 6.61
N ASN A 127 -4.55 -4.33 6.65
CA ASN A 127 -4.99 -5.09 7.81
C ASN A 127 -4.41 -6.50 7.82
N GLY A 128 -4.24 -7.03 9.03
CA GLY A 128 -3.70 -8.36 9.26
C GLY A 128 -4.75 -9.47 9.26
N GLY A 129 -4.47 -10.54 10.03
CA GLY A 129 -5.24 -11.78 10.02
C GLY A 129 -4.75 -12.70 8.90
N PRO A 130 -5.64 -13.54 8.38
CA PRO A 130 -5.59 -13.82 6.94
C PRO A 130 -6.96 -13.60 6.30
N GLY A 131 -7.00 -12.84 5.20
CA GLY A 131 -8.21 -12.62 4.42
C GLY A 131 -9.12 -11.48 4.88
N CYS A 132 -8.77 -10.77 5.96
CA CYS A 132 -9.49 -9.55 6.34
C CYS A 132 -9.17 -8.40 5.36
N SER A 133 -10.18 -7.57 5.07
CA SER A 133 -10.02 -6.42 4.18
C SER A 133 -9.36 -5.24 4.90
N SER A 134 -8.42 -4.58 4.23
CA SER A 134 -7.86 -3.28 4.67
C SER A 134 -8.92 -2.17 4.76
N LEU A 135 -10.09 -2.36 4.15
CA LEU A 135 -11.22 -1.42 4.27
C LEU A 135 -11.76 -1.31 5.70
N VAL A 136 -11.53 -2.31 6.55
CA VAL A 136 -11.87 -2.20 7.98
C VAL A 136 -11.09 -1.05 8.63
N GLY A 137 -9.79 -0.92 8.32
CA GLY A 137 -8.96 0.14 8.87
C GLY A 137 -9.34 1.51 8.28
N LEU A 138 -9.72 1.51 7.01
CA LEU A 138 -10.26 2.69 6.34
C LEU A 138 -11.54 3.20 7.01
N PHE A 139 -12.48 2.32 7.37
CA PHE A 139 -13.80 2.75 7.86
C PHE A 139 -13.96 2.82 9.37
N MET A 140 -13.10 2.15 10.12
CA MET A 140 -13.27 1.97 11.58
C MET A 140 -12.07 2.42 12.40
N GLU A 141 -10.90 2.67 11.79
CA GLU A 141 -9.67 2.97 12.53
C GLU A 141 -9.13 4.36 12.17
N LEU A 142 -8.54 4.48 10.97
CA LEU A 142 -7.63 5.57 10.61
C LEU A 142 -7.95 6.25 9.28
N GLY A 143 -8.98 5.79 8.57
CA GLY A 143 -9.35 6.47 7.33
C GLY A 143 -10.01 7.82 7.58
N PRO A 144 -10.18 8.60 6.49
CA PRO A 144 -10.72 9.96 6.56
C PRO A 144 -12.19 10.01 6.98
N CYS A 145 -12.87 8.86 7.05
CA CYS A 145 -14.31 8.76 7.23
C CYS A 145 -14.72 7.54 8.05
N HIS A 146 -15.80 7.69 8.82
CA HIS A 146 -16.42 6.61 9.57
C HIS A 146 -17.76 6.24 8.96
N VAL A 147 -18.12 4.95 9.03
CA VAL A 147 -19.44 4.48 8.60
C VAL A 147 -20.46 4.79 9.69
N ASP A 148 -21.59 5.41 9.33
CA ASP A 148 -22.71 5.60 10.24
C ASP A 148 -23.25 4.23 10.67
N VAL A 149 -23.45 4.04 11.97
CA VAL A 149 -23.98 2.82 12.59
C VAL A 149 -25.40 2.51 12.08
N LEU A 150 -26.13 3.54 11.62
CA LEU A 150 -27.45 3.40 11.01
C LEU A 150 -27.41 3.02 9.52
N GLY A 151 -26.22 2.99 8.91
CA GLY A 151 -26.03 2.62 7.50
C GLY A 151 -26.42 3.70 6.50
N ASN A 152 -26.58 4.95 6.93
CA ASN A 152 -27.02 6.05 6.07
C ASN A 152 -25.89 6.61 5.18
N GLY A 153 -24.64 6.19 5.38
CA GLY A 153 -23.49 6.62 4.59
C GLY A 153 -22.18 6.59 5.36
N ALA A 154 -21.16 7.19 4.76
CA ALA A 154 -19.88 7.48 5.42
C ALA A 154 -19.77 8.99 5.67
N GLU A 155 -19.38 9.37 6.88
CA GLU A 155 -19.22 10.76 7.31
C GLU A 155 -17.73 11.10 7.46
N THR A 156 -17.36 12.33 7.08
CA THR A 156 -15.97 12.80 7.17
C THR A 156 -15.57 12.99 8.63
N LYS A 157 -14.42 12.41 9.02
CA LYS A 157 -13.78 12.68 10.29
C LYS A 157 -13.03 14.01 10.21
N LEU A 158 -13.58 15.04 10.85
CA LEU A 158 -12.89 16.31 11.07
C LEU A 158 -11.90 16.09 12.23
N GLU A 159 -10.61 16.10 11.92
CA GLU A 159 -9.53 16.14 12.92
C GLU A 159 -8.95 17.56 13.02
#